data_AF-A0A6A4CNH0-F1
#
_entry.id   AF-A0A6A4CNH0-F1
#
_cell.length_a   1.000
_cell.length_b   1.000
_cell.length_c   1.000
_cell.angle_alpha   90.00
_cell.angle_beta   90.00
_cell.angle_gamma   90.00
#
_symmetry.space_group_name_H-M   'P 1'
#
loop_
_entity.id
_entity.type
_entity.pdbx_description
1 polymer ?
#
loop_
_entity_poly.entity_id
_entity_poly.type
_entity_poly.pdbx_seq_one_letter_code
_entity_poly.pdbx_strand_id
1 'polypeptide(L)'
;MAPSRTRVRRTEQELDNEARERWDRLFVEEEVLQLALARVELPTSRDYSDDECSSPSPVYDRCLRVQGPERVLKMCNFAPVELERIWDAVEDHVMKHWNVGRGKKSANAPKGILYMTLAALKHCGSWETASAMFDMYPSPFQKMVKKFVTMLDPCLCQIFVLDEEGRSTMRHLTLTGNT
;
A
#
# COMPACT_ATOMS: atom_id res chain seq x y z
N MET A 1 -39.12 32.70 5.91
CA MET A 1 -37.67 32.58 6.18
C MET A 1 -37.38 31.12 6.46
N ALA A 2 -36.64 30.42 5.59
CA ALA A 2 -36.21 29.04 5.84
C ALA A 2 -34.93 29.07 6.69
N PRO A 3 -34.77 28.19 7.69
CA PRO A 3 -33.57 28.16 8.51
C PRO A 3 -32.40 27.59 7.70
N SER A 4 -31.36 28.39 7.51
CA SER A 4 -30.08 27.96 6.94
C SER A 4 -29.49 26.85 7.79
N ARG A 5 -29.38 25.65 7.22
CA ARG A 5 -28.61 24.54 7.81
C ARG A 5 -27.14 24.92 7.84
N THR A 6 -26.66 25.35 9.00
CA THR A 6 -25.23 25.54 9.29
C THR A 6 -24.55 24.18 9.16
N ARG A 7 -23.84 23.97 8.04
CA ARG A 7 -23.02 22.78 7.82
C ARG A 7 -21.80 22.90 8.73
N VAL A 8 -21.85 22.25 9.90
CA VAL A 8 -20.72 22.14 10.82
C VAL A 8 -19.55 21.53 10.02
N ARG A 9 -18.48 22.32 9.84
CA ARG A 9 -17.23 21.82 9.28
C ARG A 9 -16.58 20.96 10.36
N ARG A 10 -16.55 19.65 10.12
CA ARG A 10 -15.83 18.71 10.98
C ARG A 10 -14.36 19.10 11.07
N THR A 11 -13.77 18.91 12.25
CA THR A 11 -12.34 19.18 12.45
C THR A 11 -11.49 18.06 11.86
N GLU A 12 -10.24 18.35 11.49
CA GLU A 12 -9.30 17.35 10.96
C GLU A 12 -9.09 16.19 11.96
N GLN A 13 -9.06 16.53 13.25
CA GLN A 13 -8.96 15.57 14.35
C GLN A 13 -10.17 14.61 14.42
N GLU A 14 -11.38 15.07 14.11
CA GLU A 14 -12.56 14.20 14.04
C GLU A 14 -12.48 13.22 12.87
N LEU A 15 -11.97 13.66 11.73
CA LEU A 15 -11.78 12.80 10.55
C LEU A 15 -10.67 11.76 10.78
N ASP A 16 -9.63 12.13 11.54
CA ASP A 16 -8.55 11.22 11.92
C ASP A 16 -9.01 10.18 12.94
N ASN A 17 -9.83 10.57 13.92
CA ASN A 17 -10.44 9.63 14.86
C ASN A 17 -11.44 8.69 14.17
N GLU A 18 -12.31 9.21 13.30
CA GLU A 18 -13.27 8.39 12.54
C GLU A 18 -12.54 7.41 11.61
N ALA A 19 -11.44 7.84 11.00
CA ALA A 19 -10.57 6.92 10.28
C ALA A 19 -10.08 5.84 11.24
N ARG A 20 -9.42 6.19 12.35
CA ARG A 20 -8.85 5.24 13.32
C ARG A 20 -9.85 4.16 13.75
N GLU A 21 -11.09 4.56 14.08
CA GLU A 21 -12.14 3.62 14.46
C GLU A 21 -12.53 2.64 13.33
N ARG A 22 -12.61 3.11 12.08
CA ARG A 22 -12.91 2.25 10.93
C ARG A 22 -11.81 1.22 10.71
N TRP A 23 -10.56 1.64 10.87
CA TRP A 23 -9.40 0.75 10.78
C TRP A 23 -9.43 -0.28 11.93
N ASP A 24 -9.68 0.14 13.17
CA ASP A 24 -9.73 -0.76 14.33
C ASP A 24 -10.77 -1.88 14.17
N ARG A 25 -11.96 -1.58 13.62
CA ARG A 25 -12.99 -2.60 13.35
C ARG A 25 -12.53 -3.67 12.36
N LEU A 26 -11.78 -3.26 11.35
CA LEU A 26 -11.25 -4.14 10.30
C LEU A 26 -10.13 -5.05 10.81
N PHE A 27 -9.30 -4.53 11.72
CA PHE A 27 -8.21 -5.31 12.31
C PHE A 27 -8.68 -6.35 13.32
N VAL A 28 -9.84 -6.16 13.96
CA VAL A 28 -10.49 -7.21 14.77
C VAL A 28 -10.89 -8.39 13.88
N GLU A 29 -11.41 -8.13 12.67
CA GLU A 29 -11.72 -9.19 11.69
C GLU A 29 -10.44 -9.85 11.13
N GLU A 30 -9.36 -9.08 10.93
CA GLU A 30 -8.05 -9.62 10.52
C GLU A 30 -7.42 -10.51 11.60
N GLU A 31 -7.50 -10.15 12.88
CA GLU A 31 -6.97 -10.98 13.97
C GLU A 31 -7.69 -12.34 14.05
N VAL A 32 -9.00 -12.36 13.80
CA VAL A 32 -9.78 -13.61 13.67
C VAL A 32 -9.29 -14.45 12.49
N LEU A 33 -8.95 -13.81 11.37
CA LEU A 33 -8.46 -14.48 10.17
C LEU A 33 -7.00 -14.96 10.32
N GLN A 34 -6.14 -14.18 10.98
CA GLN A 34 -4.77 -14.58 11.32
C GLN A 34 -4.75 -15.73 12.33
N LEU A 35 -5.66 -15.74 13.32
CA LEU A 35 -5.86 -16.90 14.21
C LEU A 35 -6.28 -18.16 13.42
N ALA A 36 -7.02 -17.99 12.32
CA ALA A 36 -7.36 -19.10 11.43
C ALA A 36 -6.19 -19.54 10.52
N LEU A 37 -5.34 -18.60 10.09
CA LEU A 37 -4.17 -18.83 9.22
C LEU A 37 -2.90 -19.27 9.96
N ALA A 38 -2.79 -19.06 11.27
CA ALA A 38 -1.68 -19.51 12.12
C ALA A 38 -1.49 -21.05 12.18
N ARG A 39 -2.29 -21.80 11.42
CA ARG A 39 -2.07 -23.23 11.10
C ARG A 39 -1.01 -23.45 10.01
N VAL A 40 -0.50 -22.38 9.40
CA VAL A 40 0.59 -22.41 8.43
C VAL A 40 1.65 -21.40 8.88
N GLU A 41 2.82 -21.89 9.26
CA GLU A 41 3.93 -21.04 9.71
C GLU A 41 4.51 -20.22 8.55
N LEU A 42 4.45 -18.89 8.66
CA LEU A 42 5.25 -17.96 7.85
C LEU A 42 6.38 -17.39 8.70
N PRO A 43 7.56 -17.08 8.11
CA PRO A 43 8.72 -16.62 8.87
C PRO A 43 8.46 -15.28 9.56
N THR A 44 8.90 -15.17 10.82
CA THR A 44 8.76 -13.99 11.69
C THR A 44 9.62 -12.81 11.22
N SER A 45 9.05 -11.60 11.28
CA SER A 45 9.68 -10.34 10.87
C SER A 45 10.90 -9.97 11.72
N ARG A 46 11.93 -9.40 11.08
CA ARG A 46 13.13 -8.84 11.73
C ARG A 46 12.88 -7.39 12.20
N ASP A 47 13.44 -7.06 13.36
CA ASP A 47 13.49 -5.70 13.93
C ASP A 47 14.20 -4.73 12.96
N TYR A 48 13.51 -3.67 12.55
CA TYR A 48 14.13 -2.53 11.87
C TYR A 48 13.71 -1.23 12.55
N SER A 49 14.72 -0.43 12.90
CA SER A 49 14.61 0.87 13.57
C SER A 49 14.02 1.96 12.66
N ASP A 50 13.21 2.81 13.26
CA ASP A 50 12.47 3.92 12.68
C ASP A 50 13.40 5.14 12.47
N ASP A 51 13.81 5.39 11.22
CA ASP A 51 14.44 6.67 10.82
C ASP A 51 13.47 7.41 9.89
N GLU A 52 13.15 8.65 10.24
CA GLU A 52 12.16 9.51 9.58
C GLU A 52 12.48 9.70 8.08
N CYS A 53 11.74 8.99 7.22
CA CYS A 53 11.76 9.23 5.77
C CYS A 53 10.61 10.18 5.40
N SER A 54 10.95 11.43 5.09
CA SER A 54 9.98 12.43 4.61
C SER A 54 9.70 12.22 3.12
N SER A 55 8.48 11.78 2.76
CA SER A 55 8.07 11.47 1.39
C SER A 55 6.82 12.29 0.96
N PRO A 56 6.58 12.53 -0.35
CA PRO A 56 5.52 13.42 -0.83
C PRO A 56 4.21 12.66 -1.16
N SER A 57 3.61 11.95 -0.19
CA SER A 57 2.37 11.19 -0.41
C SER A 57 1.35 11.43 0.70
N PRO A 58 0.38 12.36 0.52
CA PRO A 58 -0.54 12.76 1.59
C PRO A 58 -1.33 11.61 2.24
N VAL A 59 -1.59 10.51 1.51
CA VAL A 59 -2.30 9.33 2.04
C VAL A 59 -1.38 8.46 2.89
N TYR A 60 -0.16 8.20 2.41
CA TYR A 60 0.83 7.42 3.14
C TYR A 60 1.29 8.19 4.38
N ASP A 61 1.62 9.47 4.19
CA ASP A 61 2.05 10.35 5.28
C ASP A 61 0.93 10.53 6.31
N ARG A 62 -0.33 10.59 5.89
CA ARG A 62 -1.46 10.61 6.84
C ARG A 62 -1.60 9.29 7.59
N CYS A 63 -1.48 8.13 6.93
CA CYS A 63 -1.51 6.85 7.63
C CYS A 63 -0.36 6.75 8.62
N LEU A 64 0.87 7.07 8.21
CA LEU A 64 2.05 7.05 9.08
C LEU A 64 1.88 7.99 10.28
N ARG A 65 1.46 9.25 10.07
CA ARG A 65 1.23 10.21 11.16
C ARG A 65 0.10 9.82 12.11
N VAL A 66 -1.03 9.33 11.58
CA VAL A 66 -2.22 9.04 12.40
C VAL A 66 -2.12 7.70 13.11
N GLN A 67 -1.38 6.75 12.54
CA GLN A 67 -1.44 5.35 12.96
C GLN A 67 -0.11 4.74 13.40
N GLY A 68 1.01 5.37 13.06
CA GLY A 68 2.34 4.88 13.37
C GLY A 68 2.81 3.76 12.42
N PRO A 69 4.12 3.43 12.48
CA PRO A 69 4.78 2.51 11.57
C PRO A 69 4.28 1.05 11.69
N GLU A 70 3.96 0.59 12.90
CA GLU A 70 3.40 -0.74 13.15
C GLU A 70 2.09 -0.96 12.41
N ARG A 71 1.27 0.09 12.27
CA ARG A 71 -0.02 -0.04 11.60
C ARG A 71 0.10 -0.02 10.08
N VAL A 72 1.06 0.71 9.52
CA VAL A 72 1.42 0.62 8.10
C VAL A 72 1.83 -0.82 7.76
N LEU A 73 2.68 -1.43 8.59
CA LEU A 73 3.04 -2.84 8.47
C LEU A 73 1.81 -3.76 8.55
N LYS A 74 0.91 -3.53 9.52
CA LYS A 74 -0.35 -4.27 9.63
C LYS A 74 -1.29 -4.03 8.44
N MET A 75 -1.17 -2.94 7.70
CA MET A 75 -2.01 -2.68 6.52
C MET A 75 -1.53 -3.33 5.22
N CYS A 76 -0.21 -3.42 5.00
CA CYS A 76 0.32 -3.88 3.71
C CYS A 76 1.39 -4.97 3.80
N ASN A 77 1.71 -5.47 5.01
CA ASN A 77 2.80 -6.42 5.31
C ASN A 77 4.22 -5.88 5.06
N PHE A 78 4.38 -4.58 4.77
CA PHE A 78 5.69 -3.95 4.59
C PHE A 78 5.92 -2.91 5.67
N ALA A 79 7.08 -2.97 6.32
CA ALA A 79 7.54 -1.87 7.15
C ALA A 79 7.71 -0.62 6.27
N PRO A 80 7.63 0.60 6.84
CA PRO A 80 7.83 1.84 6.08
C PRO A 80 9.06 1.81 5.17
N VAL A 81 10.21 1.38 5.69
CA VAL A 81 11.47 1.27 4.93
C VAL A 81 11.41 0.26 3.78
N GLU A 82 10.65 -0.83 3.93
CA GLU A 82 10.49 -1.83 2.87
C GLU A 82 9.56 -1.30 1.77
N LEU A 83 8.52 -0.57 2.16
CA LEU A 83 7.65 0.12 1.21
C LEU A 83 8.41 1.19 0.42
N GLU A 84 9.29 1.95 1.07
CA GLU A 84 10.19 2.91 0.41
C GLU A 84 11.08 2.21 -0.61
N ARG A 85 11.71 1.09 -0.25
CA ARG A 85 12.55 0.31 -1.19
C ARG A 85 11.77 -0.19 -2.41
N ILE A 86 10.53 -0.64 -2.21
CA ILE A 86 9.66 -1.04 -3.32
C ILE A 86 9.33 0.17 -4.19
N TRP A 87 8.99 1.31 -3.56
CA TRP A 87 8.69 2.54 -4.27
C TRP A 87 9.88 3.00 -5.12
N ASP A 88 11.07 3.10 -4.54
CA ASP A 88 12.29 3.53 -5.24
C ASP A 88 12.61 2.62 -6.45
N ALA A 89 12.36 1.31 -6.32
CA ALA A 89 12.59 0.37 -7.41
C ALA A 89 11.61 0.55 -8.59
N VAL A 90 10.39 1.02 -8.33
CA VAL A 90 9.32 1.12 -9.34
C VAL A 90 8.97 2.56 -9.73
N GLU A 91 9.48 3.56 -9.03
CA GLU A 91 9.10 4.97 -9.17
C GLU A 91 9.21 5.45 -10.62
N ASP A 92 10.35 5.25 -11.26
CA ASP A 92 10.58 5.66 -12.65
C ASP A 92 9.57 5.04 -13.61
N HIS A 93 9.29 3.74 -13.43
CA HIS A 93 8.30 3.02 -14.25
C HIS A 93 6.89 3.56 -14.01
N VAL A 94 6.52 3.78 -12.74
CA VAL A 94 5.21 4.31 -12.37
C VAL A 94 5.04 5.72 -12.92
N MET A 95 6.02 6.61 -12.74
CA MET A 95 5.94 8.00 -13.19
C MET A 95 5.87 8.11 -14.71
N LYS A 96 6.50 7.18 -15.43
CA LYS A 96 6.48 7.13 -16.90
C LYS A 96 5.19 6.56 -17.48
N HIS A 97 4.57 5.56 -16.85
CA HIS A 97 3.44 4.82 -17.44
C HIS A 97 2.09 5.12 -16.77
N TRP A 98 2.09 5.64 -15.54
CA TRP A 98 0.87 6.01 -14.85
C TRP A 98 0.29 7.31 -15.42
N ASN A 99 -1.03 7.35 -15.60
CA ASN A 99 -1.78 8.46 -16.20
C ASN A 99 -1.42 8.84 -17.66
N VAL A 100 -0.58 8.08 -18.36
CA VAL A 100 -0.37 8.25 -19.81
C VAL A 100 -1.70 8.05 -20.55
N GLY A 101 -2.01 8.95 -21.49
CA GLY A 101 -3.24 8.93 -22.30
C GLY A 101 -4.52 9.32 -21.54
N ARG A 102 -4.42 9.78 -20.28
CA ARG A 102 -5.57 10.21 -19.49
C ARG A 102 -5.74 11.72 -19.58
N GLY A 103 -6.89 12.18 -20.08
CA GLY A 103 -7.23 13.61 -20.09
C GLY A 103 -7.32 14.25 -18.69
N LYS A 104 -7.64 13.45 -17.65
CA LYS A 104 -7.68 13.88 -16.25
C LYS A 104 -6.73 13.04 -15.38
N LYS A 105 -5.79 13.70 -14.70
CA LYS A 105 -4.86 13.07 -13.75
C LYS A 105 -5.60 12.51 -12.53
N SER A 106 -5.09 11.42 -11.94
CA SER A 106 -5.60 10.88 -10.66
C SER A 106 -5.43 11.91 -9.55
N ALA A 107 -6.41 12.01 -8.64
CA ALA A 107 -6.31 12.89 -7.46
C ALA A 107 -5.29 12.37 -6.43
N ASN A 108 -5.05 11.05 -6.41
CA ASN A 108 -4.09 10.41 -5.53
C ASN A 108 -2.69 10.39 -6.16
N ALA A 109 -1.67 10.64 -5.33
CA ALA A 109 -0.27 10.50 -5.70
C ALA A 109 0.05 9.03 -6.03
N PRO A 110 0.91 8.73 -7.02
CA PRO A 110 1.15 7.35 -7.47
C PRO A 110 1.67 6.43 -6.36
N LYS A 111 2.53 6.93 -5.47
CA LYS A 111 2.98 6.20 -4.27
C LYS A 111 1.85 5.86 -3.32
N GLY A 112 0.90 6.77 -3.11
CA GLY A 112 -0.31 6.50 -2.35
C GLY A 112 -1.18 5.42 -3.00
N ILE A 113 -1.21 5.35 -4.34
CA ILE A 113 -1.94 4.30 -5.07
C ILE A 113 -1.23 2.94 -4.93
N LEU A 114 0.10 2.91 -4.92
CA LEU A 114 0.86 1.70 -4.58
C LEU A 114 0.49 1.20 -3.19
N TYR A 115 0.50 2.08 -2.18
CA TYR A 115 0.10 1.72 -0.82
C TYR A 115 -1.34 1.19 -0.74
N MET A 116 -2.30 1.90 -1.35
CA MET A 116 -3.70 1.45 -1.42
C MET A 116 -3.85 0.09 -2.10
N THR A 117 -3.05 -0.16 -3.14
CA THR A 117 -3.05 -1.43 -3.88
C THR A 117 -2.55 -2.56 -2.99
N LEU A 118 -1.42 -2.39 -2.31
CA LEU A 118 -0.86 -3.39 -1.41
C LEU A 118 -1.81 -3.68 -0.23
N ALA A 119 -2.44 -2.66 0.33
CA ALA A 119 -3.45 -2.84 1.37
C ALA A 119 -4.68 -3.62 0.86
N ALA A 120 -5.18 -3.30 -0.34
CA ALA A 120 -6.29 -4.04 -0.94
C ALA A 120 -5.94 -5.51 -1.20
N LEU A 121 -4.71 -5.79 -1.64
CA LEU A 121 -4.21 -7.15 -1.89
C LEU A 121 -3.97 -7.94 -0.60
N LYS A 122 -3.50 -7.30 0.47
CA LYS A 122 -3.36 -7.96 1.78
C LYS A 122 -4.71 -8.42 2.31
N HIS A 123 -5.69 -7.51 2.34
CA HIS A 123 -6.93 -7.75 3.08
C HIS A 123 -7.94 -8.63 2.35
N CYS A 124 -7.71 -9.00 1.07
CA CYS A 124 -8.43 -10.01 0.26
C CYS A 124 -9.97 -10.09 0.44
N GLY A 125 -10.59 -9.01 0.90
CA GLY A 125 -11.99 -8.94 1.27
C GLY A 125 -12.84 -8.36 0.15
N SER A 126 -13.98 -7.79 0.53
CA SER A 126 -14.84 -7.07 -0.41
C SER A 126 -14.21 -5.74 -0.84
N TRP A 127 -14.53 -5.28 -2.05
CA TRP A 127 -14.11 -3.96 -2.52
C TRP A 127 -14.73 -2.83 -1.69
N GLU A 128 -15.89 -3.09 -1.09
CA GLU A 128 -16.57 -2.22 -0.14
C GLU A 128 -15.70 -1.96 1.07
N THR A 129 -15.20 -3.01 1.71
CA THR A 129 -14.31 -2.92 2.86
C THR A 129 -13.01 -2.22 2.49
N ALA A 130 -12.35 -2.65 1.41
CA ALA A 130 -11.06 -2.11 1.01
C ALA A 130 -11.10 -0.64 0.58
N SER A 131 -12.21 -0.19 -0.03
CA SER A 131 -12.37 1.20 -0.44
C SER A 131 -12.80 2.13 0.69
N ALA A 132 -13.59 1.63 1.65
CA ALA A 132 -14.02 2.38 2.84
C ALA A 132 -12.83 2.82 3.71
N MET A 133 -11.79 1.99 3.77
CA MET A 133 -10.50 2.31 4.39
C MET A 133 -9.90 3.64 3.91
N PHE A 134 -10.06 3.94 2.62
CA PHE A 134 -9.47 5.12 1.98
C PHE A 134 -10.48 6.21 1.64
N ASP A 135 -11.69 6.16 2.22
CA ASP A 135 -12.78 7.09 1.90
C ASP A 135 -13.11 7.16 0.39
N MET A 136 -12.99 6.02 -0.30
CA MET A 136 -13.27 5.91 -1.74
C MET A 136 -14.53 5.11 -2.00
N TYR A 137 -15.17 5.39 -3.14
CA TYR A 137 -16.24 4.52 -3.63
C TYR A 137 -15.67 3.19 -4.17
N PRO A 138 -16.34 2.05 -3.96
CA PRO A 138 -15.82 0.72 -4.31
C PRO A 138 -15.47 0.56 -5.79
N SER A 139 -16.37 0.96 -6.69
CA SER A 139 -16.17 0.78 -8.13
C SER A 139 -14.98 1.61 -8.68
N PRO A 140 -14.85 2.91 -8.38
CA PRO A 140 -13.65 3.68 -8.74
C PRO A 140 -12.36 3.13 -8.12
N PHE A 141 -12.40 2.71 -6.85
CA PHE A 141 -11.25 2.13 -6.17
C PHE A 141 -10.78 0.84 -6.84
N GLN A 142 -11.69 -0.09 -7.10
CA GLN A 142 -11.41 -1.35 -7.79
C GLN A 142 -10.79 -1.10 -9.17
N LYS A 143 -11.37 -0.17 -9.97
CA LYS A 143 -10.84 0.17 -11.30
C LYS A 143 -9.43 0.75 -11.21
N MET A 144 -9.17 1.58 -10.20
CA MET A 144 -7.86 2.16 -9.94
C MET A 144 -6.83 1.08 -9.59
N VAL A 145 -7.14 0.22 -8.61
CA VAL A 145 -6.26 -0.87 -8.17
C VAL A 145 -5.96 -1.82 -9.31
N LYS A 146 -6.98 -2.31 -10.03
CA LYS A 146 -6.80 -3.22 -11.18
C LYS A 146 -5.89 -2.61 -12.24
N LYS A 147 -6.16 -1.36 -12.63
CA LYS A 147 -5.33 -0.66 -13.62
C LYS A 147 -3.89 -0.51 -13.15
N PHE A 148 -3.69 -0.17 -11.88
CA PHE A 148 -2.37 0.02 -11.31
C PHE A 148 -1.58 -1.29 -11.31
N VAL A 149 -2.19 -2.39 -10.84
CA VAL A 149 -1.59 -3.73 -10.86
C VAL A 149 -1.23 -4.15 -12.29
N THR A 150 -2.14 -4.02 -13.26
CA THR A 150 -1.84 -4.40 -14.66
C THR A 150 -0.65 -3.62 -15.26
N MET A 151 -0.45 -2.35 -14.85
CA MET A 151 0.68 -1.55 -15.30
C MET A 151 1.99 -1.93 -14.58
N LEU A 152 1.90 -2.27 -13.30
CA LEU A 152 3.03 -2.55 -12.42
C LEU A 152 3.56 -3.98 -12.57
N ASP A 153 2.67 -4.95 -12.83
CA ASP A 153 2.94 -6.38 -12.95
C ASP A 153 4.18 -6.73 -13.79
N PRO A 154 4.33 -6.25 -15.05
CA PRO A 154 5.50 -6.58 -15.85
C PRO A 154 6.80 -6.03 -15.26
N CYS A 155 6.75 -4.85 -14.61
CA CYS A 155 7.91 -4.23 -13.99
C CYS A 155 8.36 -5.00 -12.74
N LEU A 156 7.41 -5.42 -11.90
CA LEU A 156 7.72 -6.23 -10.71
C LEU A 156 8.30 -7.60 -11.10
N CYS A 157 7.71 -8.26 -12.11
CA CYS A 157 8.23 -9.53 -12.61
C CYS A 157 9.67 -9.37 -13.13
N GLN A 158 9.96 -8.30 -13.86
CA GLN A 158 11.32 -8.05 -14.34
C GLN A 158 12.32 -7.90 -13.18
N ILE A 159 12.04 -7.00 -12.24
CA ILE A 159 12.98 -6.63 -11.16
C ILE A 159 13.21 -7.79 -10.18
N PHE A 160 12.12 -8.42 -9.73
CA PHE A 160 12.16 -9.33 -8.58
C PHE A 160 12.21 -10.81 -8.97
N VAL A 161 11.88 -11.16 -10.22
CA VAL A 161 11.95 -12.55 -10.69
C VAL A 161 13.08 -12.71 -11.70
N LEU A 162 13.00 -12.03 -12.84
CA LEU A 162 13.91 -12.26 -13.96
C LEU A 162 15.33 -11.76 -13.67
N ASP A 163 15.47 -10.54 -13.14
CA ASP A 163 16.78 -9.96 -12.84
C ASP A 163 17.46 -10.65 -11.65
N GLU A 164 16.68 -11.15 -10.69
CA GLU A 164 17.24 -11.94 -9.58
C GLU A 164 17.62 -13.36 -10.00
N GLU A 165 16.88 -14.00 -10.90
CA GLU A 165 17.30 -15.28 -11.49
C GLU A 165 18.64 -15.13 -12.22
N GLY A 166 18.80 -14.06 -13.02
CA GLY A 166 20.06 -13.74 -13.70
C GLY A 166 21.21 -13.51 -12.71
N ARG A 167 20.99 -12.71 -11.65
CA ARG A 167 22.00 -12.47 -10.61
C ARG A 167 22.35 -13.72 -9.82
N SER A 168 21.37 -14.54 -9.47
CA SER A 168 21.56 -15.78 -8.74
C SER A 168 22.38 -16.79 -9.56
N THR A 169 22.05 -16.94 -10.85
CA THR A 169 22.78 -17.81 -11.78
C THR A 169 24.23 -17.35 -11.93
N MET A 170 24.47 -16.05 -12.06
CA MET A 170 25.82 -15.49 -12.17
C MET A 170 26.64 -15.66 -10.87
N ARG A 171 26.01 -15.46 -9.70
CA ARG A 171 26.63 -15.74 -8.39
C ARG A 171 26.98 -17.22 -8.23
N HIS A 172 26.10 -18.12 -8.68
CA HIS A 172 26.37 -19.55 -8.64
C HIS A 172 27.58 -19.92 -9.50
N LEU A 173 27.66 -19.42 -10.74
CA LEU A 173 28.78 -19.68 -11.66
C LEU A 173 30.12 -19.15 -11.11
N THR A 174 30.12 -17.97 -10.50
CA THR A 174 31.32 -17.39 -9.87
C THR A 174 31.77 -18.16 -8.63
N LEU A 175 30.84 -18.74 -7.87
CA LEU A 175 31.15 -19.57 -6.70
C LEU A 175 31.60 -20.99 -7.06
N THR A 176 31.12 -21.57 -8.17
CA THR A 176 31.51 -22.92 -8.60
C THR A 176 32.79 -22.97 -9.44
N GLY A 177 33.47 -21.83 -9.65
CA GLY A 177 34.84 -21.82 -10.19
C GLY A 177 35.00 -22.32 -11.63
N ASN A 178 33.94 -22.29 -12.44
CA ASN A 178 34.03 -22.59 -13.87
C ASN A 178 34.30 -21.30 -14.65
N THR A 179 35.56 -20.85 -14.66
CA THR A 179 36.10 -19.87 -15.61
C THR A 179 37.25 -20.50 -16.38
#